data_AF-A0AAJ1Q7Y0-F1
#
_entry.id   AF-A0AAJ1Q7Y0-F1
#
_cell.length_a   1.000
_cell.length_b   1.000
_cell.length_c   1.000
_cell.angle_alpha   90.00
_cell.angle_beta   90.00
_cell.angle_gamma   90.00
#
_symmetry.space_group_name_H-M   'P 1'
#
loop_
_entity.id
_entity.type
_entity.pdbx_description
1 polymer ?
#
loop_
_entity_poly.entity_id
_entity_poly.type
_entity_poly.pdbx_seq_one_letter_code
_entity_poly.pdbx_strand_id
1 'polypeptide(L)'
;IPRSLIEAAAIDGAGPIRRFFKIALPLIAPVSFFLLVVNLVYAFFDTFPVIDAATSGGPVQATTTLIYKIYREGFTGLDLASSAAQSV
;
A
#
# COMPACT_ATOMS: atom_id res chain seq x y z
N ILE A 1 16.15 -13.74 9.74
CA ILE A 1 15.90 -15.18 9.95
C ILE A 1 17.20 -15.81 10.42
N PRO A 2 17.25 -16.46 11.60
CA PRO A 2 18.46 -17.12 12.10
C PRO A 2 19.03 -18.09 11.08
N ARG A 3 20.36 -18.02 10.83
CA ARG A 3 21.04 -18.92 9.89
C ARG A 3 20.90 -20.39 10.28
N SER A 4 20.91 -20.66 11.58
CA SER A 4 20.72 -22.00 12.15
C SER A 4 19.42 -22.68 11.70
N LEU A 5 18.31 -21.95 11.57
CA LEU A 5 17.04 -22.51 11.08
C LEU A 5 17.09 -22.88 9.60
N ILE A 6 17.86 -22.13 8.80
CA ILE A 6 18.02 -22.37 7.36
C ILE A 6 18.94 -23.58 7.12
N GLU A 7 20.00 -23.69 7.93
CA GLU A 7 20.96 -24.80 7.90
C GLU A 7 20.33 -26.11 8.40
N ALA A 8 19.57 -26.07 9.50
CA ALA A 8 18.82 -27.23 9.99
C ALA A 8 17.82 -27.74 8.92
N ALA A 9 17.06 -26.83 8.31
CA ALA A 9 16.15 -27.19 7.21
C ALA A 9 16.86 -27.70 5.95
N ALA A 10 18.15 -27.36 5.77
CA ALA A 10 18.97 -27.91 4.70
C ALA A 10 19.39 -29.34 4.96
N ILE A 11 19.78 -29.62 6.20
CA ILE A 11 20.09 -30.97 6.69
C ILE A 11 18.83 -31.85 6.59
N ASP A 12 17.65 -31.32 6.90
CA ASP A 12 16.35 -32.01 6.76
C ASP A 12 15.86 -32.16 5.31
N GLY A 13 16.66 -31.78 4.30
CA GLY A 13 16.34 -31.95 2.88
C GLY A 13 15.22 -31.04 2.37
N ALA A 14 14.83 -29.99 3.09
CA ALA A 14 13.83 -29.06 2.59
C ALA A 14 14.40 -28.25 1.41
N GLY A 15 13.74 -28.27 0.24
CA GLY A 15 14.12 -27.44 -0.91
C GLY A 15 13.85 -25.95 -0.71
N PRO A 16 14.38 -25.05 -1.57
CA PRO A 16 14.27 -23.59 -1.41
C PRO A 16 12.83 -23.07 -1.27
N ILE A 17 11.91 -23.58 -2.09
CA ILE A 17 10.48 -23.21 -2.04
C ILE A 17 9.85 -23.61 -0.70
N ARG A 18 10.14 -24.84 -0.23
CA ARG A 18 9.63 -25.34 1.05
C ARG A 18 10.16 -24.49 2.21
N ARG A 19 11.44 -24.11 2.20
CA ARG A 19 12.03 -23.22 3.21
C ARG A 19 11.42 -21.83 3.18
N PHE A 20 11.13 -21.28 2.00
CA PHE A 20 10.46 -19.97 1.89
C PHE A 20 9.09 -19.98 2.56
N PHE A 21 8.19 -20.89 2.16
CA PHE A 21 6.81 -20.89 2.66
C PHE A 21 6.66 -21.43 4.10
N LYS A 22 7.58 -22.29 4.57
CA LYS A 22 7.47 -22.91 5.91
C LYS A 22 8.34 -22.25 6.98
N ILE A 23 9.36 -21.49 6.60
CA ILE A 23 10.31 -20.88 7.55
C ILE A 23 10.34 -19.38 7.34
N ALA A 24 10.74 -18.92 6.14
CA ALA A 24 10.98 -17.51 5.92
C ALA A 24 9.70 -16.68 6.05
N LEU A 25 8.67 -17.01 5.26
CA LEU A 25 7.41 -16.28 5.20
C LEU A 25 6.70 -16.22 6.57
N PRO A 26 6.52 -17.33 7.32
CA PRO A 26 5.88 -17.26 8.64
C PRO A 26 6.67 -16.44 9.66
N LEU A 27 8.02 -16.52 9.64
CA LEU A 27 8.86 -15.78 10.59
C LEU A 27 8.83 -14.27 10.36
N ILE A 28 8.66 -13.82 9.12
CA ILE A 28 8.56 -12.39 8.78
C ILE A 28 7.11 -11.91 8.62
N ALA A 29 6.12 -12.81 8.73
CA ALA A 29 4.73 -12.50 8.44
C ALA A 29 4.17 -11.32 9.24
N PRO A 30 4.40 -11.18 10.57
CA PRO A 30 3.85 -10.06 11.33
C PRO A 30 4.36 -8.69 10.84
N VAL A 31 5.67 -8.60 10.59
CA VAL A 31 6.31 -7.35 10.09
C VAL A 31 5.90 -7.08 8.65
N SER A 32 5.87 -8.11 7.80
CA SER A 32 5.50 -7.97 6.39
C SER A 32 4.03 -7.60 6.23
N PHE A 33 3.15 -8.16 7.06
CA PHE A 33 1.73 -7.80 7.09
C PHE A 33 1.53 -6.35 7.52
N PHE A 34 2.20 -5.92 8.58
CA PHE A 34 2.19 -4.52 8.99
C PHE A 34 2.66 -3.60 7.86
N LEU A 35 3.81 -3.89 7.25
CA LEU A 35 4.33 -3.12 6.14
C LEU A 35 3.38 -3.13 4.94
N LEU A 36 2.73 -4.24 4.64
CA LEU A 36 1.77 -4.33 3.54
C LEU A 36 0.60 -3.38 3.77
N VAL A 37 0.02 -3.35 4.98
CA VAL A 37 -1.09 -2.45 5.30
C VAL A 37 -0.64 -0.99 5.21
N VAL A 38 0.50 -0.65 5.81
CA VAL A 38 1.01 0.72 5.81
C VAL A 38 1.36 1.21 4.40
N ASN A 39 2.06 0.38 3.60
CA ASN A 39 2.40 0.73 2.23
C ASN A 39 1.17 0.83 1.34
N LEU A 40 0.14 0.00 1.57
CA LEU A 40 -1.12 0.11 0.85
C LEU A 40 -1.79 1.46 1.13
N VAL A 41 -1.84 1.88 2.40
CA VAL A 41 -2.36 3.20 2.78
C VAL A 41 -1.55 4.30 2.09
N TYR A 42 -0.21 4.27 2.18
CA TYR A 42 0.64 5.28 1.53
C TYR A 42 0.48 5.34 0.02
N ALA A 43 0.33 4.19 -0.64
CA ALA A 43 0.13 4.14 -2.09
C ALA A 43 -1.09 4.97 -2.54
N PHE A 44 -2.17 5.00 -1.75
CA PHE A 44 -3.33 5.85 -2.07
C PHE A 44 -3.01 7.35 -1.97
N PHE A 45 -2.14 7.77 -1.05
CA PHE A 45 -1.69 9.17 -0.96
C PHE A 45 -0.68 9.53 -2.04
N ASP A 46 0.28 8.64 -2.32
CA ASP A 46 1.35 8.87 -3.30
C ASP A 46 0.85 8.95 -4.75
N THR A 47 -0.36 8.45 -5.03
CA THR A 47 -1.00 8.62 -6.35
C THR A 47 -1.45 10.05 -6.63
N PHE A 48 -1.60 10.89 -5.60
CA PHE A 48 -2.14 12.25 -5.77
C PHE A 48 -1.32 13.11 -6.76
N PRO A 49 0.01 13.27 -6.62
CA PRO A 49 0.78 14.09 -7.55
C PRO A 49 0.79 13.55 -8.98
N VAL A 50 0.76 12.22 -9.11
CA VAL A 50 0.70 11.55 -10.42
C VAL A 50 -0.62 11.84 -11.12
N ILE A 51 -1.74 11.74 -10.41
CA ILE A 51 -3.06 12.07 -10.94
C ILE A 51 -3.11 13.55 -11.32
N ASP A 52 -2.67 14.45 -10.45
CA ASP A 52 -2.74 15.89 -10.69
C ASP A 52 -1.95 16.30 -11.93
N ALA A 53 -0.72 15.81 -12.04
CA ALA A 53 0.20 16.17 -13.13
C ALA A 53 -0.13 15.48 -14.46
N ALA A 54 -0.58 14.22 -14.45
CA ALA A 54 -0.74 13.45 -15.68
C ALA A 54 -2.15 13.54 -16.27
N THR A 55 -3.19 13.55 -15.43
CA THR A 55 -4.59 13.43 -15.90
C THR A 55 -5.52 14.49 -15.35
N SER A 56 -5.12 15.17 -14.27
CA SER A 56 -5.97 16.08 -13.48
C SER A 56 -7.33 15.44 -13.12
N GLY A 57 -7.32 14.13 -12.85
CA GLY A 57 -8.50 13.31 -12.55
C GLY A 57 -9.26 12.76 -13.77
N GLY A 58 -8.91 13.15 -15.00
CA GLY A 58 -9.63 12.75 -16.22
C GLY A 58 -9.28 11.38 -16.81
N PRO A 59 -9.94 11.00 -17.92
CA PRO A 59 -11.14 11.61 -18.51
C PRO A 59 -12.39 11.28 -17.68
N VAL A 60 -13.36 12.20 -17.59
CA VAL A 60 -14.64 12.00 -16.87
C VAL A 60 -14.45 11.44 -15.44
N GLN A 61 -13.47 11.99 -14.70
CA GLN A 61 -13.14 11.55 -13.33
C GLN A 61 -12.60 10.11 -13.21
N ALA A 62 -12.20 9.46 -14.32
CA ALA A 62 -11.78 8.06 -14.32
C ALA A 62 -10.56 7.75 -13.43
N THR A 63 -9.71 8.74 -13.15
CA THR A 63 -8.56 8.58 -12.25
C THR A 63 -8.71 9.36 -10.95
N THR A 64 -9.90 9.88 -10.65
CA THR A 64 -10.14 10.66 -9.44
C THR A 64 -10.25 9.73 -8.23
N THR A 65 -9.25 9.78 -7.34
CA THR A 65 -9.32 9.14 -6.02
C THR A 65 -10.08 10.01 -5.02
N LEU A 66 -10.53 9.43 -3.90
CA LEU A 66 -11.23 10.17 -2.85
C LEU A 66 -10.40 11.38 -2.34
N ILE A 67 -9.11 11.16 -2.12
CA ILE A 67 -8.16 12.20 -1.68
C ILE A 67 -8.07 13.32 -2.73
N TYR A 68 -7.94 12.96 -4.02
CA TYR A 68 -7.90 13.93 -5.11
C TYR A 68 -9.19 14.75 -5.21
N LYS A 69 -10.34 14.09 -5.03
CA LYS A 69 -11.65 14.73 -5.04
C LYS A 69 -11.81 15.75 -3.91
N ILE A 70 -11.51 15.37 -2.67
CA ILE A 70 -11.60 16.25 -1.49
C ILE A 70 -10.72 17.49 -1.67
N TYR A 71 -9.50 17.31 -2.17
CA TYR A 71 -8.60 18.42 -2.47
C TYR A 71 -9.20 19.36 -3.52
N ARG A 72 -9.68 18.80 -4.64
CA ARG A 72 -10.22 19.58 -5.76
C ARG A 72 -11.49 20.34 -5.37
N GLU A 73 -12.42 19.69 -4.68
CA GLU A 73 -13.68 20.33 -4.24
C GLU A 73 -13.42 21.40 -3.16
N GLY A 74 -12.54 21.12 -2.20
CA GLY A 74 -12.25 22.04 -1.10
C GLY A 74 -11.44 23.27 -1.51
N PHE A 75 -10.35 23.06 -2.26
CA PHE A 75 -9.41 24.15 -2.60
C PHE A 75 -9.69 24.81 -3.95
N THR A 76 -10.16 24.06 -4.95
CA THR A 76 -10.48 24.63 -6.28
C THR A 76 -11.96 25.00 -6.39
N GLY A 77 -12.85 24.16 -5.85
CA GLY A 77 -14.30 24.39 -5.84
C GLY A 77 -14.78 25.31 -4.71
N LEU A 78 -13.92 25.62 -3.73
CA LEU A 78 -14.23 26.40 -2.52
C LEU A 78 -15.34 25.80 -1.63
N ASP A 79 -15.66 24.51 -1.79
CA ASP A 79 -16.64 23.79 -0.96
C ASP A 79 -15.95 23.05 0.19
N LEU A 80 -15.47 23.84 1.15
CA LEU A 80 -14.74 23.34 2.32
C LEU A 80 -15.63 22.50 3.25
N ALA A 81 -16.93 22.83 3.33
CA ALA A 81 -17.87 22.14 4.23
C ALA A 81 -18.15 20.71 3.76
N SER A 82 -18.46 20.53 2.47
CA SER A 82 -18.64 19.20 1.89
C SER A 82 -17.35 18.38 1.92
N SER A 83 -16.22 19.02 1.61
CA SER A 83 -14.90 18.36 1.62
C SER A 83 -14.47 17.91 3.01
N ALA A 84 -14.79 18.69 4.05
CA ALA A 84 -14.56 18.30 5.44
C ALA A 84 -15.45 17.13 5.88
N ALA A 85 -16.69 17.06 5.39
CA ALA A 85 -17.57 15.92 5.66
C ALA A 85 -17.12 14.64 4.95
N GLN A 86 -16.46 14.76 3.78
CA GLN A 86 -15.95 13.63 3.00
C GLN A 86 -14.63 13.05 3.53
N SER A 87 -13.89 13.75 4.40
CA SER A 87 -12.53 13.37 4.83
C SER A 87 -12.47 12.45 6.06
N VAL A 88 -13.60 12.26 6.75
CA VAL A 88 -13.74 11.46 7.98
C VAL A 88 -14.36 10.11 7.65
#